data_AF-A0A0C2DGY1-F1
#
_entry.id   AF-A0A0C2DGY1-F1
#
_cell.length_a   1.000
_cell.length_b   1.000
_cell.length_c   1.000
_cell.angle_alpha   90.00
_cell.angle_beta   90.00
_cell.angle_gamma   90.00
#
_symmetry.space_group_name_H-M   'P 1'
#
loop_
_entity.id
_entity.type
_entity.pdbx_description
1 polymer ?
#
loop_
_entity_poly.entity_id
_entity_poly.type
_entity_poly.pdbx_seq_one_letter_code
_entity_poly.pdbx_strand_id
1 'polypeptide(L)'
;MDVGLNIIVLIVLYSTLAVTGLLGNIWVLITVSSQLLGCCGSTGPRGRIVKPNTQSSAYIYLLLLSVVDLVSLIPVPMLVADLQENEFIFGIALCKLLWFSEGTNKTLSPMILTALSIDRYIAVCKPALIWMRQTKFAIFVVSVCIMASLLFIAPITAHAKIADMEDFNGMVYRKCTLDENLWFDLVHTLTCYVAPLVLIFSVYIVILAKLFRHTRFSTVGRKTSISLSRVVKCSVLVVAFYFICWTPYWTMRIQALANGGSLL
;
A
#
# COMPACT_ATOMS: atom_id res chain seq x y z
N MET A 1 4.15 -32.02 -14.58
CA MET A 1 3.38 -31.12 -15.47
C MET A 1 2.94 -29.85 -14.74
N ASP A 2 3.03 -29.83 -13.40
CA ASP A 2 2.48 -28.77 -12.55
C ASP A 2 3.39 -27.52 -12.41
N VAL A 3 4.72 -27.68 -12.45
CA VAL A 3 5.66 -26.55 -12.26
C VAL A 3 5.60 -25.55 -13.41
N GLY A 4 5.62 -26.02 -14.66
CA GLY A 4 5.54 -25.15 -15.83
C GLY A 4 4.19 -24.42 -15.92
N LEU A 5 3.09 -25.07 -15.55
CA LEU A 5 1.78 -24.44 -15.48
C LEU A 5 1.74 -23.35 -14.40
N ASN A 6 2.31 -23.61 -13.22
CA ASN A 6 2.41 -22.63 -12.14
C ASN A 6 3.21 -21.40 -12.56
N ILE A 7 4.34 -21.58 -13.25
CA ILE A 7 5.17 -20.47 -13.76
C ILE A 7 4.39 -19.62 -14.78
N ILE A 8 3.71 -20.25 -15.74
CA ILE A 8 2.90 -19.53 -16.73
C ILE A 8 1.79 -18.72 -16.04
N VAL A 9 1.10 -19.33 -15.07
CA VAL A 9 0.05 -18.64 -14.29
C VAL A 9 0.62 -17.42 -13.55
N LEU A 10 1.79 -17.55 -12.91
CA LEU A 10 2.45 -16.43 -12.23
C LEU A 10 2.86 -15.32 -13.19
N ILE A 11 3.41 -15.65 -14.36
CA ILE A 11 3.79 -14.66 -15.38
C ILE A 11 2.57 -13.88 -15.86
N VAL A 12 1.47 -14.57 -16.18
CA VAL A 12 0.22 -13.93 -16.60
C VAL A 12 -0.33 -13.03 -15.48
N LEU A 13 -0.31 -13.51 -14.25
CA LEU A 13 -0.78 -12.75 -13.09
C LEU A 13 0.06 -11.49 -12.85
N TYR A 14 1.39 -11.60 -12.82
CA TYR A 14 2.27 -10.44 -12.64
C TYR A 14 2.16 -9.44 -13.78
N SER A 15 2.05 -9.92 -15.03
CA SER A 15 1.92 -9.06 -16.20
C SER A 15 0.58 -8.30 -16.19
N THR A 16 -0.52 -8.98 -15.85
CA THR A 16 -1.84 -8.34 -15.74
C THR A 16 -1.92 -7.34 -14.59
N LEU A 17 -1.34 -7.66 -13.43
CA LEU A 17 -1.20 -6.72 -12.31
C LEU A 17 -0.35 -5.49 -12.68
N ALA A 18 0.76 -5.68 -13.39
CA ALA A 18 1.59 -4.58 -13.85
C ALA A 18 0.84 -3.63 -14.80
N VAL A 19 0.14 -4.17 -15.80
CA VAL A 19 -0.61 -3.34 -16.76
C VAL A 19 -1.76 -2.60 -16.08
N THR A 20 -2.58 -3.32 -15.31
CA THR A 20 -3.74 -2.72 -14.62
C THR A 20 -3.31 -1.73 -13.54
N GLY A 21 -2.27 -2.06 -12.77
CA GLY A 21 -1.69 -1.20 -11.74
C GLY A 21 -1.07 0.05 -12.33
N LEU A 22 -0.35 -0.06 -13.45
CA LEU A 22 0.26 1.09 -14.13
C LEU A 22 -0.81 2.07 -14.62
N LEU A 23 -1.78 1.56 -15.39
CA LEU A 23 -2.85 2.39 -15.94
C LEU A 23 -3.71 3.00 -14.84
N GLY A 24 -4.09 2.21 -13.83
CA GLY A 24 -4.91 2.65 -12.71
C GLY A 24 -4.24 3.72 -11.86
N ASN A 25 -2.97 3.52 -11.47
CA ASN A 25 -2.26 4.49 -10.64
C ASN A 25 -1.89 5.76 -11.40
N ILE A 26 -1.55 5.70 -12.70
CA ILE A 26 -1.36 6.90 -13.52
C ILE A 26 -2.67 7.70 -13.62
N TRP A 27 -3.80 7.02 -13.84
CA TRP A 27 -5.11 7.67 -13.86
C TRP A 27 -5.43 8.38 -12.54
N VAL A 28 -5.19 7.72 -11.39
CA VAL A 28 -5.38 8.33 -10.07
C VAL A 28 -4.46 9.53 -9.89
N LEU A 29 -3.18 9.44 -10.27
CA LEU A 29 -2.26 10.58 -10.19
C LEU A 29 -2.75 11.78 -11.00
N ILE A 30 -3.16 11.57 -12.26
CA ILE A 30 -3.65 12.66 -13.14
C ILE A 30 -4.94 13.26 -12.58
N THR A 31 -5.90 12.42 -12.21
CA THR A 31 -7.20 12.90 -11.71
C THR A 31 -7.09 13.60 -10.37
N VAL A 32 -6.31 13.08 -9.42
CA VAL A 32 -6.16 13.69 -8.10
C VAL A 32 -5.28 14.96 -8.16
N SER A 33 -4.21 14.95 -8.96
CA SER A 33 -3.36 16.15 -9.14
C SER A 33 -4.11 17.29 -9.82
N SER A 34 -4.90 17.02 -10.87
CA SER A 34 -5.74 18.03 -11.52
C SER A 34 -6.79 18.60 -10.59
N GLN A 35 -7.36 17.81 -9.67
CA GLN A 35 -8.29 18.31 -8.65
C GLN A 35 -7.60 19.20 -7.61
N LEU A 36 -6.36 18.85 -7.20
CA LEU A 36 -5.56 19.68 -6.29
C LEU A 36 -5.11 20.99 -6.95
N LEU A 37 -4.61 20.94 -8.19
CA LEU A 37 -4.17 22.09 -8.96
C LEU A 37 -5.35 22.98 -9.41
N GLY A 38 -6.48 22.38 -9.76
CA GLY A 38 -7.72 23.08 -10.11
C GLY A 38 -8.33 23.85 -8.94
N CYS A 39 -8.11 23.39 -7.69
CA CYS A 39 -8.41 24.18 -6.49
C CYS A 39 -7.50 25.40 -6.34
N CYS A 40 -6.29 25.37 -6.90
CA CYS A 40 -5.36 26.51 -6.95
C CYS A 40 -5.57 27.41 -8.19
N GLY A 41 -6.38 26.99 -9.17
CA GLY A 41 -6.50 27.66 -10.48
C GLY A 41 -7.90 28.06 -10.94
N SER A 42 -8.96 27.82 -10.16
CA SER A 42 -10.33 28.16 -10.58
C SER A 42 -10.84 29.46 -9.95
N THR A 43 -10.55 30.60 -10.59
CA THR A 43 -11.49 31.72 -10.60
C THR A 43 -12.75 31.24 -11.33
N GLY A 44 -13.73 30.75 -10.57
CA GLY A 44 -15.05 30.51 -11.14
C GLY A 44 -15.61 31.80 -11.76
N PRO A 45 -16.49 31.74 -12.78
CA PRO A 45 -17.05 32.91 -13.48
C PRO A 45 -17.87 33.88 -12.61
N ARG A 46 -17.84 33.74 -11.27
CA ARG A 46 -18.56 34.54 -10.28
C ARG A 46 -17.72 34.95 -9.06
N GLY A 47 -16.38 34.88 -9.11
CA GLY A 47 -15.54 35.41 -8.02
C GLY A 47 -15.75 34.75 -6.64
N ARG A 48 -16.35 33.55 -6.59
CA ARG A 48 -16.47 32.80 -5.33
C ARG A 48 -15.16 32.08 -5.06
N ILE A 49 -14.51 32.46 -3.94
CA ILE A 49 -13.47 31.68 -3.30
C ILE A 49 -14.04 30.28 -3.03
N VAL A 50 -13.60 29.28 -3.80
CA VAL A 50 -13.86 27.88 -3.49
C VAL A 50 -13.08 27.60 -2.21
N LYS A 51 -13.79 27.41 -1.09
CA LYS A 51 -13.15 26.99 0.17
C LYS A 51 -12.30 25.75 -0.13
N PRO A 52 -11.05 25.66 0.37
CA PRO A 52 -10.24 24.46 0.20
C PRO A 52 -11.09 23.27 0.63
N ASN A 53 -11.30 22.36 -0.32
CA ASN A 53 -12.15 21.20 -0.11
C ASN A 53 -11.65 20.46 1.12
N THR A 54 -12.55 20.12 2.05
CA THR A 54 -12.24 19.40 3.30
C THR A 54 -11.74 17.97 3.06
N GLN A 55 -11.36 17.63 1.82
CA GLN A 55 -10.77 16.38 1.35
C GLN A 55 -9.33 16.54 0.84
N SER A 56 -8.71 17.73 0.96
CA SER A 56 -7.33 17.95 0.49
C SER A 56 -6.31 16.99 1.14
N SER A 57 -6.48 16.64 2.42
CA SER A 57 -5.66 15.61 3.09
C SER A 57 -5.76 14.24 2.43
N ALA A 58 -6.99 13.82 2.07
CA ALA A 58 -7.26 12.55 1.40
C ALA A 58 -6.47 12.42 0.09
N TYR A 59 -6.47 13.51 -0.69
CA TYR A 59 -5.80 13.56 -1.98
C TYR A 59 -4.29 13.40 -1.84
N ILE A 60 -3.68 13.97 -0.80
CA ILE A 60 -2.25 13.79 -0.52
C ILE A 60 -1.93 12.31 -0.24
N TYR A 61 -2.73 11.64 0.60
CA TYR A 61 -2.53 10.22 0.89
C TYR A 61 -2.71 9.36 -0.36
N LEU A 62 -3.73 9.63 -1.18
CA LEU A 62 -3.96 8.90 -2.43
C LEU A 62 -2.85 9.11 -3.45
N LEU A 63 -2.34 10.35 -3.60
CA LEU A 63 -1.22 10.62 -4.50
C LEU A 63 0.02 9.83 -4.08
N LEU A 64 0.38 9.87 -2.80
CA LEU A 64 1.54 9.12 -2.33
C LEU A 64 1.34 7.61 -2.49
N LEU A 65 0.16 7.09 -2.16
CA LEU A 65 -0.14 5.66 -2.35
C LEU A 65 0.06 5.26 -3.83
N SER A 66 -0.45 6.05 -4.77
CA SER A 66 -0.23 5.77 -6.19
C SER A 66 1.23 5.86 -6.63
N VAL A 67 2.04 6.76 -6.04
CA VAL A 67 3.49 6.79 -6.29
C VAL A 67 4.15 5.51 -5.76
N VAL A 68 3.82 5.06 -4.55
CA VAL A 68 4.35 3.83 -3.97
C VAL A 68 3.98 2.62 -4.82
N ASP A 69 2.72 2.54 -5.24
CA ASP A 69 2.25 1.46 -6.09
C ASP A 69 3.01 1.44 -7.42
N LEU A 70 3.24 2.59 -8.07
CA LEU A 70 4.04 2.65 -9.29
C LEU A 70 5.50 2.23 -9.08
N VAL A 71 6.12 2.64 -7.97
CA VAL A 71 7.48 2.20 -7.60
C VAL A 71 7.55 0.68 -7.41
N SER A 72 6.48 0.07 -6.87
CA SER A 72 6.39 -1.38 -6.70
C SER A 72 6.22 -2.15 -8.02
N LEU A 73 5.80 -1.48 -9.10
CA LEU A 73 5.66 -2.10 -10.41
C LEU A 73 6.98 -2.14 -11.22
N ILE A 74 7.97 -1.31 -10.86
CA ILE A 74 9.27 -1.23 -11.54
C ILE A 74 9.98 -2.60 -11.60
N PRO A 75 10.04 -3.42 -10.52
CA PRO A 75 10.73 -4.70 -10.55
C PRO A 75 9.94 -5.83 -11.23
N VAL A 76 8.65 -5.62 -11.56
CA VAL A 76 7.80 -6.70 -12.09
C VAL A 76 8.31 -7.30 -13.40
N PRO A 77 8.76 -6.53 -14.40
CA PRO A 77 9.37 -7.09 -15.60
C PRO A 77 10.62 -7.94 -15.31
N MET A 78 11.42 -7.53 -14.32
CA MET A 78 12.59 -8.31 -13.90
C MET A 78 12.20 -9.61 -13.20
N LEU A 79 11.14 -9.59 -12.38
CA LEU A 79 10.58 -10.79 -11.76
C LEU A 79 10.05 -11.77 -12.80
N VAL A 80 9.37 -11.27 -13.84
CA VAL A 80 8.90 -12.11 -14.96
C VAL A 80 10.09 -12.76 -15.68
N ALA A 81 11.17 -12.02 -15.93
CA ALA A 81 12.37 -12.57 -16.54
C ALA A 81 13.09 -13.59 -15.63
N ASP A 82 13.19 -13.32 -14.32
CA ASP A 82 13.75 -14.29 -13.35
C ASP A 82 12.94 -15.59 -13.28
N LEU A 83 11.62 -15.51 -13.44
CA LEU A 83 10.73 -16.69 -13.50
C LEU A 83 10.90 -17.48 -14.80
N GLN A 84 11.21 -16.82 -15.92
CA GLN A 84 11.40 -17.47 -17.23
C GLN A 84 12.76 -18.14 -17.35
N GLU A 85 13.82 -17.43 -17.00
CA GLU A 85 15.21 -17.90 -17.11
C GLU A 85 15.63 -18.74 -15.90
N ASN A 86 14.79 -18.76 -14.86
CA ASN A 86 15.11 -19.32 -13.54
C ASN A 86 16.42 -18.77 -12.93
N GLU A 87 16.85 -17.57 -13.33
CA GLU A 87 18.11 -16.96 -12.90
C GLU A 87 18.01 -15.43 -12.88
N PHE A 88 18.56 -14.82 -11.83
CA PHE A 88 18.60 -13.38 -11.68
C PHE A 88 19.83 -12.76 -12.37
N ILE A 89 19.65 -12.31 -13.61
CA ILE A 89 20.75 -11.81 -14.47
C ILE A 89 21.04 -10.30 -14.35
N PHE A 90 20.24 -9.55 -13.59
CA PHE A 90 20.22 -8.08 -13.60
C PHE A 90 21.27 -7.39 -12.71
N GLY A 91 22.02 -8.14 -11.91
CA GLY A 91 23.08 -7.62 -11.05
C GLY A 91 22.59 -6.95 -9.75
N ILE A 92 23.55 -6.67 -8.85
CA ILE A 92 23.25 -6.34 -7.45
C ILE A 92 22.46 -5.03 -7.28
N ALA A 93 22.69 -4.02 -8.12
CA ALA A 93 21.99 -2.75 -8.03
C ALA A 93 20.48 -2.91 -8.23
N LEU A 94 20.09 -3.72 -9.23
CA LEU A 94 18.70 -4.01 -9.53
C LEU A 94 18.08 -4.97 -8.51
N CYS A 95 18.86 -5.89 -7.93
CA CYS A 95 18.43 -6.69 -6.77
C CYS A 95 18.08 -5.80 -5.55
N LYS A 96 18.92 -4.81 -5.23
CA LYS A 96 18.64 -3.85 -4.16
C LYS A 96 17.42 -2.98 -4.45
N LEU A 97 17.23 -2.56 -5.71
CA LEU A 97 16.04 -1.83 -6.15
C LEU A 97 14.77 -2.65 -5.98
N LEU A 98 14.81 -3.94 -6.31
CA LEU A 98 13.69 -4.87 -6.11
C LEU A 98 13.27 -4.91 -4.64
N TRP A 99 14.22 -5.15 -3.73
CA TRP A 99 13.94 -5.19 -2.29
C TRP A 99 13.52 -3.82 -1.73
N PHE A 100 14.03 -2.72 -2.29
CA PHE A 100 13.61 -1.37 -1.93
C PHE A 100 12.14 -1.12 -2.31
N SER A 101 11.77 -1.42 -3.55
CA SER A 101 10.41 -1.26 -4.07
C SER A 101 9.42 -2.13 -3.28
N GLU A 102 9.77 -3.39 -3.03
CA GLU A 102 8.93 -4.32 -2.29
C GLU A 102 8.81 -3.93 -0.81
N GLY A 103 9.92 -3.52 -0.20
CA GLY A 103 9.94 -2.98 1.16
C GLY A 103 9.03 -1.77 1.27
N THR A 104 9.13 -0.81 0.35
CA THR A 104 8.30 0.40 0.33
C THR A 104 6.81 0.07 0.25
N ASN A 105 6.41 -0.88 -0.58
CA ASN A 105 5.01 -1.27 -0.70
C ASN A 105 4.48 -1.99 0.55
N LYS A 106 5.34 -2.75 1.24
CA LYS A 106 4.97 -3.46 2.47
C LYS A 106 4.99 -2.58 3.72
N THR A 107 5.71 -1.47 3.73
CA THR A 107 5.84 -0.58 4.90
C THR A 107 5.07 0.73 4.71
N LEU A 108 5.30 1.45 3.61
CA LEU A 108 4.73 2.78 3.41
C LEU A 108 3.25 2.70 3.06
N SER A 109 2.83 1.81 2.16
CA SER A 109 1.41 1.65 1.80
C SER A 109 0.48 1.43 3.01
N PRO A 110 0.75 0.50 3.96
CA PRO A 110 -0.12 0.31 5.11
C PRO A 110 -0.07 1.50 6.10
N MET A 111 1.07 2.20 6.21
CA MET A 111 1.13 3.46 6.98
C MET A 111 0.23 4.55 6.38
N ILE A 112 0.25 4.71 5.05
CA ILE A 112 -0.60 5.67 4.34
C ILE A 112 -2.08 5.28 4.43
N LEU A 113 -2.41 3.99 4.29
CA LEU A 113 -3.77 3.48 4.49
C LEU A 113 -4.26 3.70 5.92
N THR A 114 -3.38 3.54 6.91
CA THR A 114 -3.68 3.85 8.31
C THR A 114 -3.97 5.34 8.49
N ALA A 115 -3.11 6.22 7.98
CA ALA A 115 -3.31 7.68 8.02
C ALA A 115 -4.61 8.10 7.33
N LEU A 116 -4.92 7.52 6.17
CA LEU A 116 -6.18 7.73 5.45
C LEU A 116 -7.39 7.27 6.28
N SER A 117 -7.30 6.12 6.95
CA SER A 117 -8.35 5.58 7.83
C SER A 117 -8.60 6.51 9.03
N ILE A 118 -7.54 7.05 9.63
CA ILE A 118 -7.62 8.04 10.70
C ILE A 118 -8.22 9.37 10.20
N ASP A 119 -7.87 9.84 9.00
CA ASP A 119 -8.51 11.01 8.38
C ASP A 119 -10.02 10.82 8.25
N ARG A 120 -10.46 9.63 7.79
CA ARG A 120 -11.89 9.27 7.69
C ARG A 120 -12.54 9.21 9.07
N TYR A 121 -11.85 8.66 10.07
CA TYR A 121 -12.33 8.64 11.45
C TYR A 121 -12.57 10.03 12.00
N ILE A 122 -11.60 10.94 11.85
CA ILE A 122 -11.70 12.32 12.33
C ILE A 122 -12.89 13.01 11.65
N ALA A 123 -13.06 12.83 10.34
CA ALA A 123 -14.16 13.39 9.57
C ALA A 123 -15.55 13.00 10.10
N VAL A 124 -15.70 11.74 10.56
CA VAL A 124 -16.99 11.17 10.96
C VAL A 124 -17.24 11.28 12.46
N CYS A 125 -16.22 10.98 13.27
CA CYS A 125 -16.37 10.74 14.70
C CYS A 125 -15.89 11.91 15.57
N LYS A 126 -14.97 12.74 15.07
CA LYS A 126 -14.32 13.81 15.84
C LYS A 126 -14.23 15.12 15.03
N PRO A 127 -15.36 15.76 14.70
CA PRO A 127 -15.37 16.99 13.91
C PRO A 127 -14.61 18.16 14.56
N ALA A 128 -14.45 18.16 15.89
CA ALA A 128 -13.63 19.14 16.61
C ALA A 128 -12.13 19.09 16.22
N LEU A 129 -11.65 17.96 15.68
CA LEU A 129 -10.26 17.76 15.26
C LEU A 129 -10.05 17.99 13.75
N ILE A 130 -10.94 18.74 13.09
CA ILE A 130 -10.86 18.99 11.64
C ILE A 130 -9.54 19.65 11.20
N TRP A 131 -8.85 20.34 12.12
CA TRP A 131 -7.53 20.94 11.87
C TRP A 131 -6.46 19.89 11.48
N MET A 132 -6.59 18.64 11.93
CA MET A 132 -5.71 17.52 11.54
C MET A 132 -5.95 17.08 10.08
N ARG A 133 -7.00 17.56 9.43
CA ARG A 133 -7.33 17.25 8.03
C ARG A 133 -6.87 18.35 7.06
N GLN A 134 -6.11 19.31 7.57
CA GLN A 134 -5.51 20.37 6.77
C GLN A 134 -4.31 19.83 5.99
N THR A 135 -4.09 20.37 4.79
CA THR A 135 -2.99 20.02 3.87
C THR A 135 -1.63 19.99 4.57
N LYS A 136 -1.32 21.00 5.40
CA LYS A 136 -0.05 21.10 6.13
C LYS A 136 0.17 19.92 7.09
N PHE A 137 -0.88 19.52 7.81
CA PHE A 137 -0.80 18.38 8.73
C PHE A 137 -0.69 17.06 7.97
N ALA A 138 -1.41 16.90 6.87
CA ALA A 138 -1.31 15.71 6.02
C ALA A 138 0.10 15.55 5.41
N ILE A 139 0.73 16.64 4.95
CA ILE A 139 2.13 16.63 4.47
C ILE A 139 3.07 16.21 5.59
N PHE A 140 2.89 16.74 6.80
CA PHE A 140 3.68 16.34 7.97
C PHE A 140 3.53 14.84 8.32
N VAL A 141 2.30 14.32 8.31
CA VAL A 141 2.06 12.89 8.55
C VAL A 141 2.74 12.05 7.47
N VAL A 142 2.60 12.44 6.20
CA VAL A 142 3.25 11.77 5.08
C VAL A 142 4.78 11.78 5.22
N SER A 143 5.39 12.91 5.58
CA SER A 143 6.84 12.97 5.74
C SER A 143 7.34 12.08 6.86
N VAL A 144 6.58 11.98 7.97
CA VAL A 144 6.87 11.03 9.05
C VAL A 144 6.75 9.58 8.58
N CYS A 145 5.70 9.24 7.83
CA CYS A 145 5.53 7.89 7.26
C CYS A 145 6.66 7.53 6.31
N ILE A 146 7.07 8.43 5.41
CA ILE A 146 8.19 8.21 4.50
C ILE A 146 9.49 7.97 5.29
N MET A 147 9.80 8.83 6.27
CA MET A 147 11.01 8.70 7.07
C MET A 147 11.05 7.40 7.86
N ALA A 148 9.94 7.04 8.52
CA ALA A 148 9.83 5.79 9.27
C ALA A 148 9.95 4.56 8.36
N SER A 149 9.33 4.61 7.17
CA SER A 149 9.44 3.56 6.16
C SER A 149 10.86 3.41 5.65
N LEU A 150 11.54 4.51 5.31
CA LEU A 150 12.93 4.48 4.83
C LEU A 150 13.88 3.92 5.89
N LEU A 151 13.69 4.29 7.16
CA LEU A 151 14.47 3.75 8.27
C LEU A 151 14.31 2.22 8.37
N PHE A 152 13.10 1.71 8.18
CA PHE A 152 12.81 0.27 8.23
C PHE A 152 13.38 -0.48 7.02
N ILE A 153 13.34 0.10 5.82
CA ILE A 153 13.79 -0.54 4.57
C ILE A 153 15.31 -0.46 4.38
N ALA A 154 15.97 0.55 4.95
CA ALA A 154 17.41 0.74 4.83
C ALA A 154 18.24 -0.53 5.16
N PRO A 155 18.03 -1.24 6.28
CA PRO A 155 18.76 -2.49 6.55
C PRO A 155 18.44 -3.58 5.52
N ILE A 156 17.17 -3.72 5.11
CA ILE A 156 16.73 -4.72 4.12
C ILE A 156 17.49 -4.56 2.80
N THR A 157 17.59 -3.33 2.32
CA THR A 157 18.25 -3.03 1.05
C THR A 157 19.78 -3.08 1.16
N ALA A 158 20.33 -2.87 2.35
CA ALA A 158 21.75 -3.06 2.61
C ALA A 158 22.14 -4.55 2.57
N HIS A 159 21.31 -5.42 3.15
CA HIS A 159 21.54 -6.87 3.27
C HIS A 159 21.11 -7.68 2.04
N ALA A 160 20.29 -7.10 1.14
CA ALA A 160 19.94 -7.73 -0.14
C ALA A 160 21.20 -8.10 -0.94
N LYS A 161 21.29 -9.38 -1.32
CA LYS A 161 22.44 -9.97 -2.02
C LYS A 161 21.99 -10.90 -3.15
N ILE A 162 22.90 -11.20 -4.05
CA ILE A 162 22.72 -12.29 -5.02
C ILE A 162 23.46 -13.49 -4.45
N ALA A 163 22.75 -14.61 -4.29
CA ALA A 163 23.32 -15.85 -3.78
C ALA A 163 22.95 -17.03 -4.69
N ASP A 164 23.80 -18.04 -4.67
CA ASP A 164 23.60 -19.30 -5.34
C ASP A 164 22.60 -20.15 -4.53
N MET A 165 21.55 -20.61 -5.20
CA MET A 165 20.50 -21.49 -4.66
C MET A 165 20.50 -22.79 -5.46
N GLU A 166 20.37 -23.92 -4.77
CA GLU A 166 20.33 -25.23 -5.41
C GLU A 166 18.86 -25.70 -5.52
N ASP A 167 18.42 -26.05 -6.72
CA ASP A 167 17.09 -26.63 -6.96
C ASP A 167 17.08 -28.12 -6.59
N PHE A 168 15.90 -28.74 -6.53
CA PHE A 168 15.71 -30.17 -6.21
C PHE A 168 16.51 -31.14 -7.11
N ASN A 169 16.91 -30.70 -8.30
CA ASN A 169 17.72 -31.46 -9.24
C ASN A 169 19.24 -31.26 -9.06
N GLY A 170 19.67 -30.54 -8.02
CA GLY A 170 21.08 -30.22 -7.78
C GLY A 170 21.66 -29.17 -8.72
N MET A 171 20.80 -28.43 -9.43
CA MET A 171 21.23 -27.34 -10.31
C MET A 171 21.32 -26.04 -9.53
N VAL A 172 22.44 -25.33 -9.69
CA VAL A 172 22.71 -24.09 -9.00
C VAL A 172 22.26 -22.90 -9.85
N TYR A 173 21.45 -22.03 -9.26
CA TYR A 173 20.92 -20.81 -9.88
C TYR A 173 21.20 -19.60 -9.01
N ARG A 174 21.51 -18.46 -9.64
CA ARG A 174 21.67 -17.19 -8.93
C ARG A 174 20.32 -16.56 -8.67
N LYS A 175 19.99 -16.31 -7.39
CA LYS A 175 18.76 -15.62 -6.98
C LYS A 175 19.05 -14.37 -6.16
N CYS A 176 18.20 -13.37 -6.30
CA CYS A 176 18.21 -12.19 -5.44
C CYS A 176 17.55 -12.55 -4.12
N THR A 177 18.35 -12.67 -3.06
CA THR A 177 17.91 -13.15 -1.75
C THR A 177 18.16 -12.12 -0.65
N LEU A 178 17.50 -12.33 0.48
CA LEU A 178 17.67 -11.61 1.71
C LEU A 178 17.90 -12.65 2.81
N ASP A 179 19.06 -12.60 3.44
CA ASP A 179 19.49 -13.57 4.45
C ASP A 179 19.31 -12.93 5.83
N GLU A 180 18.14 -13.14 6.40
CA GLU A 180 17.71 -12.49 7.64
C GLU A 180 17.17 -13.52 8.64
N ASN A 181 17.36 -13.20 9.92
CA ASN A 181 17.02 -14.11 11.00
C ASN A 181 15.49 -14.21 11.21
N LEU A 182 15.03 -15.31 11.82
CA LEU A 182 13.63 -15.53 12.21
C LEU A 182 13.00 -14.31 12.94
N TRP A 183 13.78 -13.66 13.80
CA TRP A 183 13.38 -12.47 14.54
C TRP A 183 13.02 -11.29 13.63
N PHE A 184 13.77 -11.11 12.56
CA PHE A 184 13.51 -10.05 11.58
C PHE A 184 12.16 -10.29 10.90
N ASP A 185 11.91 -11.52 10.42
CA ASP A 185 10.65 -11.88 9.76
C ASP A 185 9.43 -11.76 10.70
N LEU A 186 9.59 -12.10 11.98
CA LEU A 186 8.55 -11.89 13.00
C LEU A 186 8.24 -10.41 13.20
N VAL A 187 9.27 -9.59 13.49
CA VAL A 187 9.09 -8.15 13.71
C VAL A 187 8.50 -7.48 12.48
N HIS A 188 8.94 -7.86 11.29
CA HIS A 188 8.42 -7.37 10.02
C HIS A 188 6.93 -7.72 9.85
N THR A 189 6.56 -8.99 10.07
CA THR A 189 5.15 -9.43 9.98
C THR A 189 4.24 -8.70 10.97
N LEU A 190 4.68 -8.55 12.22
CA LEU A 190 3.92 -7.84 13.24
C LEU A 190 3.75 -6.35 12.91
N THR A 191 4.83 -5.69 12.49
CA THR A 191 4.87 -4.23 12.31
C THR A 191 4.21 -3.79 11.00
N CYS A 192 4.40 -4.54 9.92
CA CYS A 192 3.97 -4.14 8.58
C CYS A 192 2.60 -4.70 8.19
N TYR A 193 2.15 -5.78 8.84
CA TYR A 193 0.87 -6.41 8.51
C TYR A 193 -0.10 -6.45 9.69
N VAL A 194 0.26 -7.11 10.80
CA VAL A 194 -0.69 -7.35 11.90
C VAL A 194 -1.11 -6.06 12.60
N ALA A 195 -0.16 -5.21 12.99
CA ALA A 195 -0.48 -3.97 13.70
C ALA A 195 -1.30 -2.99 12.83
N PRO A 196 -0.94 -2.71 11.55
CA PRO A 196 -1.76 -1.90 10.66
C PRO A 196 -3.16 -2.50 10.44
N LEU A 197 -3.26 -3.83 10.26
CA LEU A 197 -4.54 -4.51 10.06
C LEU A 197 -5.48 -4.31 11.26
N VAL A 198 -5.00 -4.59 12.46
CA VAL A 198 -5.79 -4.46 13.70
C VAL A 198 -6.22 -3.01 13.91
N LEU A 199 -5.30 -2.06 13.73
CA LEU A 199 -5.58 -0.65 13.89
C LEU A 199 -6.64 -0.17 12.89
N ILE A 200 -6.45 -0.44 11.60
CA ILE A 200 -7.40 -0.01 10.56
C ILE A 200 -8.77 -0.66 10.75
N PHE A 201 -8.80 -1.96 11.07
CA PHE A 201 -10.04 -2.69 11.32
C PHE A 201 -10.82 -2.08 12.49
N SER A 202 -10.15 -1.81 13.61
CA SER A 202 -10.77 -1.18 14.79
C SER A 202 -11.36 0.20 14.46
N VAL A 203 -10.63 1.00 13.68
CA VAL A 203 -11.06 2.34 13.24
C VAL A 203 -12.34 2.24 12.39
N TYR A 204 -12.38 1.33 11.42
CA TYR A 204 -13.56 1.20 10.55
C TYR A 204 -14.78 0.63 11.26
N ILE A 205 -14.62 -0.27 12.23
CA ILE A 205 -15.73 -0.71 13.09
C ILE A 205 -16.40 0.50 13.74
N VAL A 206 -15.61 1.39 14.33
CA VAL A 206 -16.15 2.59 15.02
C VAL A 206 -16.82 3.54 14.03
N ILE A 207 -16.21 3.77 12.86
CA ILE A 207 -16.79 4.62 11.81
C ILE A 207 -18.14 4.07 11.35
N LEU A 208 -18.21 2.78 11.02
CA LEU A 208 -19.42 2.14 10.51
C LEU A 208 -20.53 2.14 11.56
N ALA A 209 -20.21 1.85 12.83
CA ALA A 209 -21.16 1.93 13.92
C ALA A 209 -21.73 3.35 14.10
N LYS A 210 -20.88 4.38 13.99
CA LYS A 210 -21.29 5.79 14.08
C LYS A 210 -22.18 6.19 12.90
N LEU A 211 -21.80 5.83 11.68
CA LEU A 211 -22.59 6.12 10.47
C LEU A 211 -23.95 5.43 10.53
N PHE A 212 -24.00 4.15 10.94
CA PHE A 212 -25.25 3.40 11.05
C PHE A 212 -26.22 4.06 12.05
N ARG A 213 -25.72 4.47 13.22
CA ARG A 213 -26.54 5.21 14.21
C ARG A 213 -27.05 6.54 13.64
N HIS A 214 -26.19 7.31 12.97
CA HIS A 214 -26.58 8.61 12.42
C HIS A 214 -27.63 8.47 11.31
N THR A 215 -27.49 7.51 10.39
CA THR A 215 -28.46 7.28 9.31
C THR A 215 -29.80 6.76 9.83
N ARG A 216 -29.81 5.99 10.92
CA ARG A 216 -31.04 5.45 11.52
C ARG A 216 -31.83 6.49 12.33
N PHE A 217 -31.16 7.43 13.00
CA PHE A 217 -31.79 8.34 13.97
C PHE A 217 -31.85 9.81 13.55
N SER A 218 -31.25 10.24 12.44
CA SER A 218 -31.26 11.65 12.02
C SER A 218 -31.82 11.87 10.61
N THR A 219 -32.95 12.56 10.52
CA THR A 219 -33.62 12.95 9.27
C THR A 219 -33.02 14.23 8.65
N VAL A 220 -32.41 15.09 9.46
CA VAL A 220 -32.04 16.48 9.11
C VAL A 220 -30.70 16.63 8.36
N GLY A 221 -29.91 15.55 8.20
CA GLY A 221 -28.57 15.59 7.58
C GLY A 221 -28.33 14.63 6.42
N ARG A 222 -29.38 14.15 5.75
CA ARG A 222 -29.31 12.96 4.87
C ARG A 222 -28.32 13.12 3.71
N LYS A 223 -28.31 14.25 2.99
CA LYS A 223 -27.44 14.44 1.80
C LYS A 223 -25.94 14.43 2.12
N THR A 224 -25.50 15.11 3.19
CA THR A 224 -24.08 15.15 3.60
C THR A 224 -23.63 13.82 4.19
N SER A 225 -24.50 13.11 4.90
CA SER A 225 -24.22 11.77 5.40
C SER A 225 -24.06 10.73 4.28
N ILE A 226 -24.82 10.86 3.18
CA ILE A 226 -24.73 9.97 2.01
C ILE A 226 -23.40 10.12 1.29
N SER A 227 -22.94 11.35 1.02
CA SER A 227 -21.65 11.57 0.36
C SER A 227 -20.48 11.09 1.23
N LEU A 228 -20.52 11.34 2.53
CA LEU A 228 -19.52 10.86 3.49
C LEU A 228 -19.49 9.32 3.57
N SER A 229 -20.66 8.68 3.61
CA SER A 229 -20.76 7.21 3.60
C SER A 229 -20.16 6.61 2.34
N ARG A 230 -20.37 7.23 1.16
CA ARG A 230 -19.74 6.78 -0.09
C ARG A 230 -18.22 6.85 -0.01
N VAL A 231 -17.66 7.97 0.44
CA VAL A 231 -16.20 8.14 0.56
C VAL A 231 -15.60 7.13 1.55
N VAL A 232 -16.25 6.93 2.70
CA VAL A 232 -15.81 5.91 3.69
C VAL A 232 -15.87 4.51 3.10
N LYS A 233 -16.94 4.16 2.38
CA LYS A 233 -17.06 2.85 1.70
C LYS A 233 -15.93 2.63 0.69
N CYS A 234 -15.61 3.64 -0.12
CA CYS A 234 -14.47 3.55 -1.03
C CYS A 234 -13.15 3.32 -0.27
N SER A 235 -12.91 4.03 0.83
CA SER A 235 -11.71 3.81 1.65
C SER A 235 -11.67 2.40 2.27
N VAL A 236 -12.80 1.88 2.74
CA VAL A 236 -12.90 0.49 3.23
C VAL A 236 -12.55 -0.50 2.12
N LEU A 237 -13.07 -0.30 0.91
CA LEU A 237 -12.79 -1.19 -0.23
C LEU A 237 -11.30 -1.21 -0.59
N VAL A 238 -10.65 -0.04 -0.65
CA VAL A 238 -9.21 0.07 -0.93
C VAL A 238 -8.40 -0.68 0.13
N VAL A 239 -8.74 -0.49 1.40
CA VAL A 239 -8.08 -1.17 2.53
C VAL A 239 -8.30 -2.68 2.49
N ALA A 240 -9.53 -3.12 2.29
CA ALA A 240 -9.86 -4.54 2.22
C ALA A 240 -9.12 -5.21 1.06
N PHE A 241 -9.09 -4.57 -0.11
CA PHE A 241 -8.36 -5.05 -1.27
C PHE A 241 -6.86 -5.22 -0.97
N TYR A 242 -6.21 -4.21 -0.37
CA TYR A 242 -4.80 -4.30 0.03
C TYR A 242 -4.55 -5.53 0.91
N PHE A 243 -5.28 -5.68 2.01
CA PHE A 243 -5.05 -6.80 2.92
C PHE A 243 -5.36 -8.15 2.28
N ILE A 244 -6.42 -8.28 1.48
CA ILE A 244 -6.75 -9.51 0.76
C ILE A 244 -5.60 -9.91 -0.18
N CYS A 245 -5.06 -8.96 -0.95
CA CYS A 245 -3.95 -9.21 -1.86
C CYS A 245 -2.65 -9.61 -1.13
N TRP A 246 -2.40 -9.03 0.05
CA TRP A 246 -1.19 -9.32 0.82
C TRP A 246 -1.29 -10.54 1.74
N THR A 247 -2.51 -10.99 2.07
CA THR A 247 -2.72 -12.12 2.98
C THR A 247 -2.00 -13.41 2.55
N PRO A 248 -2.00 -13.82 1.27
CA PRO A 248 -1.28 -15.03 0.84
C PRO A 248 0.21 -14.97 1.18
N TYR A 249 0.87 -13.86 0.88
CA TYR A 249 2.29 -13.66 1.19
C TYR A 249 2.56 -13.76 2.68
N TRP A 250 1.83 -13.02 3.51
CA TRP A 250 2.04 -13.02 4.96
C TRP A 250 1.70 -14.37 5.58
N THR A 251 0.71 -15.08 5.05
CA THR A 251 0.36 -16.43 5.50
C THR A 251 1.51 -17.39 5.22
N MET A 252 2.09 -17.36 4.01
CA MET A 252 3.26 -18.18 3.67
C MET A 252 4.45 -17.86 4.58
N ARG A 253 4.71 -16.59 4.86
CA ARG A 253 5.79 -16.19 5.79
C ARG A 253 5.53 -16.66 7.22
N ILE A 254 4.30 -16.53 7.73
CA ILE A 254 3.92 -17.02 9.07
C ILE A 254 4.07 -18.55 9.15
N GLN A 255 3.69 -19.28 8.09
CA GLN A 255 3.86 -20.72 8.05
C GLN A 255 5.33 -21.12 8.04
N ALA A 256 6.18 -20.41 7.29
CA ALA A 256 7.63 -20.63 7.33
C ALA A 256 8.22 -20.38 8.72
N LEU A 257 7.75 -19.34 9.42
CA LEU A 257 8.13 -19.04 10.81
C LEU A 257 7.67 -20.15 11.77
N ALA A 258 6.44 -20.64 11.64
CA ALA A 258 5.88 -21.70 12.48
C ALA A 258 6.61 -23.05 12.30
N ASN A 259 7.12 -23.30 11.09
CA ASN A 259 7.89 -24.50 10.77
C ASN A 259 9.39 -24.37 11.08
N GLY A 260 9.83 -23.32 11.80
CA GLY A 260 11.22 -23.18 12.24
C GLY A 260 12.20 -22.70 11.16
N GLY A 261 11.72 -22.02 10.11
CA GLY A 261 12.55 -21.48 9.04
C GLY A 261 12.91 -22.47 7.93
N SER A 262 12.39 -23.70 7.96
CA SER A 262 12.60 -24.68 6.89
C SER A 262 11.43 -24.67 5.90
N LEU A 263 11.55 -23.89 4.84
CA LEU A 263 11.03 -24.23 3.53
C LEU A 263 12.20 -24.06 2.57
N LEU A 264 12.80 -25.20 2.23
CA LEU A 264 13.58 -25.49 1.03
C LEU A 264 14.28 -24.30 0.37
#